data_AF-A0A5C1MGE5-F1
#
_entry.id   AF-A0A5C1MGE5-F1
#
_cell.length_a   1.000
_cell.length_b   1.000
_cell.length_c   1.000
_cell.angle_alpha   90.00
_cell.angle_beta   90.00
_cell.angle_gamma   90.00
#
_symmetry.space_group_name_H-M   'P 1'
#
loop_
_entity.id
_entity.type
_entity.pdbx_description
1 polymer ?
#
loop_
_entity_poly.entity_id
_entity_poly.type
_entity_poly.pdbx_seq_one_letter_code
_entity_poly.pdbx_strand_id
1 'polypeptide(L)'
;MRKLIILVTLFTLVIASVADARIRVKGRGDKMNFDPDSIPANFKASFDLMTRKCVKCHTMERTVIAVQTGRAPITGQPFDRQAVKAYGIKMLRKPNSNMNKQEIRDVVVLLNFLLDENAR
;
A
#
# COMPACT_ATOMS: atom_id res chain seq x y z
N MET A 1 -22.12 40.26 -16.47
CA MET A 1 -21.62 40.03 -15.10
C MET A 1 -22.04 38.66 -14.55
N ARG A 2 -23.33 38.34 -14.42
CA ARG A 2 -23.82 37.04 -13.90
C ARG A 2 -23.28 35.80 -14.63
N LYS A 3 -23.21 35.83 -15.97
CA LYS A 3 -22.64 34.73 -16.78
C LYS A 3 -21.14 34.52 -16.53
N LEU A 4 -20.42 35.61 -16.25
CA LEU A 4 -18.98 35.61 -16.00
C LEU A 4 -18.68 35.03 -14.61
N ILE A 5 -19.51 35.36 -13.62
CA ILE A 5 -19.46 34.78 -12.27
C ILE A 5 -19.70 33.26 -12.35
N ILE A 6 -20.76 32.82 -13.04
CA ILE A 6 -21.06 31.38 -13.21
C ILE A 6 -19.90 30.65 -13.88
N LEU A 7 -19.31 31.23 -14.93
CA LEU A 7 -18.19 30.62 -15.65
C LEU A 7 -16.96 30.47 -14.74
N VAL A 8 -16.62 31.49 -13.95
CA VAL A 8 -15.49 31.46 -13.00
C VAL A 8 -15.75 30.47 -11.87
N THR A 9 -16.98 30.35 -11.37
CA THR A 9 -17.36 29.35 -10.37
C THR A 9 -17.27 27.93 -10.93
N LEU A 10 -17.69 27.70 -12.18
CA LEU A 10 -17.52 26.39 -12.83
C LEU A 10 -16.04 26.03 -13.03
N PHE A 11 -15.23 27.00 -13.45
CA PHE A 11 -13.80 26.79 -13.70
C PHE A 11 -13.02 26.48 -12.41
N THR A 12 -13.41 27.11 -11.29
CA THR A 12 -12.79 26.84 -9.97
C THR A 12 -13.16 25.46 -9.41
N LEU A 13 -14.36 24.95 -9.69
CA LEU A 13 -14.78 23.60 -9.28
C LEU A 13 -14.01 22.48 -10.00
N VAL A 14 -13.54 22.70 -11.22
CA VAL A 14 -12.74 21.71 -11.98
C VAL A 14 -11.30 21.60 -11.44
N ILE A 15 -10.81 22.64 -10.75
CA ILE A 15 -9.43 22.70 -10.23
C ILE A 15 -9.36 22.15 -8.79
N ALA A 16 -10.48 21.76 -8.18
CA ALA A 16 -10.48 20.95 -6.96
C ALA A 16 -10.00 19.53 -7.29
N SER A 17 -8.71 19.40 -7.62
CA SER A 17 -8.03 18.13 -7.70
C SER A 17 -8.25 17.41 -6.39
N VAL A 18 -8.80 16.19 -6.45
CA VAL A 18 -8.69 15.25 -5.35
C VAL A 18 -7.21 15.18 -4.99
N ALA A 19 -6.84 15.64 -3.80
CA ALA A 19 -5.53 15.35 -3.26
C ALA A 19 -5.50 13.82 -3.14
N ASP A 20 -4.88 13.17 -4.11
CA ASP A 20 -4.76 11.71 -4.18
C ASP A 20 -3.76 11.33 -3.08
N ALA A 21 -4.27 11.17 -1.85
CA ALA A 21 -3.50 11.00 -0.63
C ALA A 21 -3.03 9.54 -0.46
N ARG A 22 -2.55 8.95 -1.57
CA ARG A 22 -1.87 7.65 -1.56
C ARG A 22 -0.66 7.67 -0.64
N ILE A 23 -0.41 6.52 -0.05
CA ILE A 23 0.85 6.28 0.66
C ILE A 23 2.03 6.56 -0.26
N ARG A 24 3.00 7.34 0.24
CA ARG A 24 4.17 7.74 -0.54
C ARG A 24 5.03 6.54 -0.89
N VAL A 25 5.54 6.54 -2.11
CA VAL A 25 6.39 5.50 -2.70
C VAL A 25 7.62 6.14 -3.31
N LYS A 26 8.78 5.49 -3.18
CA LYS A 26 10.05 5.86 -3.79
C LYS A 26 10.48 4.78 -4.79
N GLY A 27 11.23 5.20 -5.81
CA GLY A 27 11.75 4.30 -6.85
C GLY A 27 10.74 3.97 -7.95
N ARG A 28 11.13 3.11 -8.88
CA ARG A 28 10.34 2.66 -10.05
C ARG A 28 10.70 1.21 -10.40
N GLY A 29 9.77 0.49 -11.03
CA GLY A 29 9.94 -0.92 -11.38
C GLY A 29 10.35 -1.77 -10.18
N ASP A 30 11.34 -2.63 -10.38
CA ASP A 30 11.90 -3.49 -9.32
C ASP A 30 12.50 -2.76 -8.12
N LYS A 31 12.79 -1.46 -8.25
CA LYS A 31 13.30 -0.62 -7.14
C LYS A 31 12.18 0.12 -6.40
N MET A 32 10.92 -0.11 -6.74
CA MET A 32 9.77 0.53 -6.12
C MET A 32 9.58 0.03 -4.68
N ASN A 33 9.41 0.96 -3.73
CA ASN A 33 9.17 0.66 -2.33
C ASN A 33 8.36 1.78 -1.65
N PHE A 34 7.70 1.50 -0.52
CA PHE A 34 7.10 2.54 0.30
C PHE A 34 8.19 3.51 0.80
N ASP A 35 7.85 4.79 0.88
CA ASP A 35 8.74 5.82 1.40
C ASP A 35 9.00 5.55 2.90
N PRO A 36 10.23 5.25 3.35
CA PRO A 36 10.48 4.95 4.76
C PRO A 36 10.12 6.11 5.70
N ASP A 37 10.11 7.34 5.19
CA ASP A 37 9.77 8.55 5.95
C ASP A 37 8.24 8.68 6.16
N SER A 38 7.42 7.97 5.37
CA SER A 38 5.96 7.91 5.57
C SER A 38 5.52 6.81 6.54
N ILE A 39 6.46 5.99 7.04
CA ILE A 39 6.17 4.90 7.98
C ILE A 39 6.29 5.40 9.42
N PRO A 40 5.21 5.36 10.22
CA PRO A 40 5.22 5.73 11.63
C PRO A 40 6.21 4.90 12.46
N ALA A 41 6.73 5.49 13.54
CA ALA A 41 7.76 4.86 14.38
C ALA A 41 7.36 3.47 14.90
N ASN A 42 6.09 3.27 15.27
CA ASN A 42 5.57 1.99 15.75
C ASN A 42 5.51 0.90 14.65
N PHE A 43 5.63 1.26 13.38
CA PHE A 43 5.61 0.33 12.25
C PHE A 43 6.98 0.10 11.61
N LYS A 44 8.02 0.84 12.02
CA LYS A 44 9.37 0.72 11.41
C LYS A 44 9.95 -0.69 11.49
N ALA A 45 9.86 -1.33 12.66
CA ALA A 45 10.35 -2.71 12.82
C ALA A 45 9.65 -3.71 11.88
N SER A 46 8.32 -3.59 11.74
CA SER A 46 7.53 -4.41 10.82
C SER A 46 7.88 -4.11 9.36
N PHE A 47 8.16 -2.86 9.03
CA PHE A 47 8.58 -2.44 7.70
C PHE A 47 9.96 -3.00 7.35
N ASP A 48 10.94 -2.90 8.25
CA ASP A 48 12.28 -3.49 8.09
C ASP A 48 12.24 -5.02 8.01
N LEU A 49 11.30 -5.66 8.70
CA LEU A 49 11.03 -7.09 8.56
C LEU A 49 10.50 -7.41 7.16
N MET A 50 9.50 -6.66 6.69
CA MET A 50 8.87 -6.84 5.39
C MET A 50 9.88 -6.64 4.25
N THR A 51 10.69 -5.59 4.29
CA THR A 51 11.70 -5.28 3.27
C THR A 51 12.83 -6.30 3.19
N ARG A 52 13.11 -7.06 4.25
CA ARG A 52 14.11 -8.13 4.23
C ARG A 52 13.54 -9.50 3.89
N LYS A 53 12.36 -9.85 4.42
CA LYS A 53 11.82 -11.22 4.31
C LYS A 53 10.81 -11.38 3.18
N CYS A 54 9.95 -10.39 2.95
CA CYS A 54 8.90 -10.50 1.93
C CYS A 54 9.42 -10.29 0.51
N VAL A 55 10.67 -9.84 0.34
CA VAL A 55 11.32 -9.66 -0.97
C VAL A 55 12.07 -10.90 -1.47
N LYS A 56 12.09 -12.00 -0.71
CA LYS A 56 12.81 -13.23 -1.07
C LYS A 56 12.27 -13.93 -2.32
N CYS A 57 10.97 -13.77 -2.60
CA CYS A 57 10.30 -14.45 -3.73
C CYS A 57 10.06 -13.54 -4.93
N HIS A 58 9.97 -12.23 -4.71
CA HIS A 58 9.75 -11.20 -5.72
C HIS A 58 10.03 -9.83 -5.11
N THR A 59 10.20 -8.81 -5.94
CA THR A 59 10.44 -7.44 -5.48
C THR A 59 9.26 -6.87 -4.69
N MET A 60 9.53 -5.77 -3.97
CA MET A 60 8.51 -5.07 -3.18
C MET A 60 7.44 -4.40 -4.06
N GLU A 61 7.77 -4.16 -5.33
CA GLU A 61 6.88 -3.60 -6.35
C GLU A 61 5.48 -4.22 -6.32
N ARG A 62 5.38 -5.56 -6.23
CA ARG A 62 4.08 -6.24 -6.23
C ARG A 62 3.21 -5.84 -5.04
N THR A 63 3.81 -5.70 -3.87
CA THR A 63 3.10 -5.28 -2.65
C THR A 63 2.69 -3.82 -2.76
N VAL A 64 3.59 -2.96 -3.28
CA VAL A 64 3.31 -1.54 -3.48
C VAL A 64 2.14 -1.35 -4.45
N ILE A 65 2.17 -2.00 -5.62
CA ILE A 65 1.08 -1.93 -6.60
C ILE A 65 -0.22 -2.46 -5.97
N ALA A 66 -0.15 -3.58 -5.23
CA ALA A 66 -1.33 -4.15 -4.59
C ALA A 66 -1.99 -3.18 -3.61
N VAL A 67 -1.19 -2.51 -2.77
CA VAL A 67 -1.68 -1.50 -1.83
C VAL A 67 -2.22 -0.27 -2.57
N GLN A 68 -1.46 0.29 -3.51
CA GLN A 68 -1.84 1.53 -4.20
C GLN A 68 -3.09 1.39 -5.05
N THR A 69 -3.30 0.21 -5.65
CA THR A 69 -4.42 -0.04 -6.57
C THR A 69 -5.59 -0.79 -5.93
N GLY A 70 -5.38 -1.39 -4.75
CA GLY A 70 -6.35 -2.31 -4.15
C GLY A 70 -6.53 -3.60 -4.96
N ARG A 71 -5.59 -3.97 -5.84
CA ARG A 71 -5.68 -5.19 -6.67
C ARG A 71 -4.36 -5.96 -6.72
N ALA A 72 -4.44 -7.28 -6.56
CA ALA A 72 -3.28 -8.17 -6.68
C ALA A 72 -2.71 -8.14 -8.11
N PRO A 73 -1.41 -7.83 -8.32
CA PRO A 73 -0.86 -7.57 -9.66
C PRO A 73 -0.92 -8.75 -10.64
N ILE A 74 -0.91 -9.98 -10.12
CA ILE A 74 -0.86 -11.20 -10.95
C ILE A 74 -2.26 -11.72 -11.27
N THR A 75 -3.14 -11.76 -10.27
CA THR A 75 -4.47 -12.38 -10.40
C THR A 75 -5.57 -11.36 -10.67
N GLY A 76 -5.29 -10.07 -10.50
CA GLY A 76 -6.27 -8.99 -10.55
C GLY A 76 -7.31 -9.05 -9.44
N GLN A 77 -7.20 -9.97 -8.46
CA GLN A 77 -8.18 -10.08 -7.37
C GLN A 77 -8.13 -8.86 -6.44
N PRO A 78 -9.24 -8.51 -5.75
CA PRO A 78 -9.22 -7.48 -4.73
C PRO A 78 -8.13 -7.70 -3.69
N PHE A 79 -7.44 -6.63 -3.31
CA PHE A 79 -6.42 -6.61 -2.28
C PHE A 79 -6.88 -5.72 -1.13
N ASP A 80 -7.72 -6.28 -0.27
CA ASP A 80 -8.32 -5.64 0.90
C ASP A 80 -7.84 -6.29 2.21
N ARG A 81 -8.38 -5.84 3.35
CA ARG A 81 -8.05 -6.39 4.68
C ARG A 81 -8.30 -7.89 4.80
N GLN A 82 -9.32 -8.43 4.12
CA GLN A 82 -9.61 -9.85 4.11
C GLN A 82 -8.55 -10.60 3.31
N ALA A 83 -8.17 -10.08 2.15
CA ALA A 83 -7.07 -10.62 1.34
C ALA A 83 -5.75 -10.61 2.11
N VAL A 84 -5.39 -9.49 2.76
CA VAL A 84 -4.17 -9.37 3.60
C VAL A 84 -4.14 -10.45 4.68
N LYS A 85 -5.25 -10.67 5.39
CA LYS A 85 -5.35 -11.74 6.38
C LYS A 85 -5.17 -13.13 5.76
N ALA A 86 -5.79 -13.40 4.62
CA ALA A 86 -5.65 -14.66 3.90
C ALA A 86 -4.20 -14.89 3.43
N TYR A 87 -3.52 -13.86 2.96
CA TYR A 87 -2.09 -13.90 2.63
C TYR A 87 -1.24 -14.22 3.86
N GLY A 88 -1.50 -13.61 5.02
CA GLY A 88 -0.84 -13.97 6.27
C GLY A 88 -0.99 -15.46 6.62
N ILE A 89 -2.21 -16.00 6.52
CA ILE A 89 -2.46 -17.45 6.74
C ILE A 89 -1.72 -18.30 5.70
N LYS A 90 -1.67 -17.88 4.45
CA LYS A 90 -0.90 -18.56 3.40
C LYS A 90 0.59 -18.59 3.74
N MET A 91 1.14 -17.53 4.32
CA MET A 91 2.55 -17.48 4.72
C MET A 91 2.89 -18.44 5.87
N LEU A 92 1.94 -18.69 6.79
CA LEU A 92 2.11 -19.73 7.83
C LEU A 92 2.25 -21.14 7.26
N ARG A 93 1.66 -21.39 6.09
CA ARG A 93 1.66 -22.70 5.42
C ARG A 93 2.83 -22.87 4.45
N LYS A 94 3.60 -21.81 4.19
CA LYS A 94 4.74 -21.86 3.27
C LYS A 94 5.99 -22.29 4.03
N PRO A 95 6.59 -23.45 3.71
CA PRO A 95 7.77 -23.94 4.43
C PRO A 95 8.97 -22.99 4.32
N ASN A 96 9.08 -22.29 3.18
CA ASN A 96 10.23 -21.41 2.89
C ASN A 96 9.92 -19.92 3.15
N SER A 97 8.87 -19.60 3.91
CA SER A 97 8.57 -18.20 4.27
C SER A 97 9.66 -17.59 5.15
N ASN A 98 10.34 -18.41 5.97
CA ASN A 98 11.29 -17.97 6.99
C ASN A 98 10.68 -16.91 7.94
N MET A 99 9.38 -17.00 8.20
CA MET A 99 8.65 -16.10 9.10
C MET A 99 7.94 -16.91 10.19
N ASN A 100 8.07 -16.45 11.44
CA ASN A 100 7.29 -17.01 12.53
C ASN A 100 5.88 -16.37 12.60
N LYS A 101 5.02 -16.89 13.49
CA LYS A 101 3.63 -16.42 13.62
C LYS A 101 3.52 -14.94 14.02
N GLN A 102 4.43 -14.46 14.87
CA GLN A 102 4.43 -13.07 15.32
C GLN A 102 4.84 -12.14 14.18
N GLU A 103 5.93 -12.46 13.48
CA GLU A 103 6.42 -11.72 12.32
C GLU A 103 5.34 -11.59 11.22
N ILE A 104 4.59 -12.66 10.96
CA ILE A 104 3.47 -12.62 10.01
C ILE A 104 2.37 -11.68 10.49
N ARG A 105 2.05 -11.71 11.79
CA ARG A 105 1.05 -10.81 12.38
C ARG A 105 1.48 -9.36 12.24
N ASP A 106 2.74 -9.06 12.53
CA ASP A 106 3.29 -7.70 12.47
C ASP A 106 3.24 -7.14 11.04
N VAL A 107 3.54 -7.97 10.03
CA VAL A 107 3.39 -7.60 8.62
C VAL A 107 1.92 -7.42 8.21
N VAL A 108 1.01 -8.26 8.70
CA VAL A 108 -0.44 -8.10 8.43
C VAL A 108 -0.96 -6.78 9.01
N VAL A 109 -0.56 -6.40 10.22
CA VAL A 109 -0.95 -5.12 10.82
C VAL A 109 -0.40 -3.96 10.01
N LEU A 110 0.88 -4.03 9.61
CA LEU A 110 1.50 -3.01 8.74
C LEU A 110 0.75 -2.88 7.41
N LEU A 111 0.43 -3.99 6.73
CA LEU A 111 -0.28 -3.95 5.44
C LEU A 111 -1.68 -3.34 5.57
N ASN A 112 -2.39 -3.61 6.66
CA ASN A 112 -3.68 -2.97 6.92
C ASN A 112 -3.53 -1.47 7.16
N PHE A 113 -2.50 -1.04 7.90
CA PHE A 113 -2.18 0.39 8.02
C PHE A 113 -1.90 1.02 6.66
N LEU A 114 -1.08 0.38 5.81
CA LEU A 114 -0.76 0.90 4.47
C LEU A 114 -2.00 0.99 3.57
N LEU A 115 -2.93 0.04 3.67
CA LEU A 115 -4.23 0.12 2.98
C LEU A 115 -5.08 1.28 3.48
N ASP A 116 -5.16 1.45 4.80
CA ASP A 116 -5.94 2.52 5.42
C ASP A 116 -5.35 3.90 5.06
N GLU A 117 -4.03 4.06 5.09
CA GLU A 117 -3.37 5.32 4.68
C GLU A 117 -3.50 5.58 3.19
N ASN A 118 -3.47 4.55 2.34
CA ASN A 118 -3.66 4.73 0.90
C ASN A 118 -5.10 5.09 0.51
N ALA A 119 -6.07 4.83 1.38
CA ALA A 119 -7.48 5.12 1.16
C ALA A 119 -7.92 6.48 1.73
N ARG A 120 -7.02 7.19 2.44
CA ARG A 120 -7.24 8.57 2.90
C ARG A 120 -7.01 9.57 1.77
#